data_AF-A0A0S8DSU3-F1
#
_entry.id   AF-A0A0S8DSU3-F1
#
_cell.length_a   1.000
_cell.length_b   1.000
_cell.length_c   1.000
_cell.angle_alpha   90.00
_cell.angle_beta   90.00
_cell.angle_gamma   90.00
#
_symmetry.space_group_name_H-M   'P 1'
#
loop_
_entity.id
_entity.type
_entity.pdbx_description
1 polymer ?
#
loop_
_entity_poly.entity_id
_entity_poly.type
_entity_poly.pdbx_seq_one_letter_code
_entity_poly.pdbx_strand_id
1 'polypeptide(L)'
;MNGSAANAADRVYVALSGTAVIYHDDPSATQIEGWTEWVIDLSAFGGFGVNLTNVDSITIGIGTQNAPVATGGTGVMYFDDIRLYR
;
A
#
# COMPACT_ATOMS: atom_id res chain seq x y z
N MET A 1 -8.97 -9.31 -0.23
CA MET A 1 -8.63 -9.05 1.14
C MET A 1 -9.66 -9.80 1.96
N ASN A 2 -9.37 -11.02 2.40
CA ASN A 2 -10.11 -11.54 3.57
C ASN A 2 -9.58 -10.79 4.81
N GLY A 3 -9.69 -9.46 4.80
CA GLY A 3 -9.40 -8.61 5.94
C GLY A 3 -10.45 -8.90 7.00
N SER A 4 -9.99 -9.25 8.20
CA SER A 4 -10.89 -9.43 9.33
C SER A 4 -11.32 -8.06 9.84
N ALA A 5 -12.60 -7.85 10.12
CA ALA A 5 -13.07 -6.65 10.85
C ALA A 5 -12.40 -6.49 12.22
N ALA A 6 -11.77 -7.54 12.75
CA ALA A 6 -10.97 -7.47 13.98
C ALA A 6 -9.58 -6.83 13.78
N ASN A 7 -9.13 -6.58 12.55
CA ASN A 7 -7.92 -5.83 12.28
C ASN A 7 -8.07 -4.41 12.83
N ALA A 8 -7.01 -3.88 13.45
CA ALA A 8 -6.97 -2.46 13.80
C ALA A 8 -6.95 -1.61 12.53
N ALA A 9 -7.68 -0.49 12.54
CA ALA A 9 -7.66 0.49 11.46
C ALA A 9 -6.25 1.08 11.30
N ASP A 10 -5.72 1.00 10.08
CA ASP A 10 -4.48 1.63 9.68
C ASP A 10 -4.45 1.84 8.16
N ARG A 11 -3.51 2.68 7.72
CA ARG A 11 -3.30 3.01 6.32
C ARG A 11 -2.47 1.92 5.65
N VAL A 12 -2.72 1.71 4.37
CA VAL A 12 -1.89 0.88 3.49
C VAL A 12 -1.20 1.78 2.47
N TYR A 13 0.05 1.49 2.12
CA TYR A 13 0.79 2.26 1.12
C TYR A 13 1.59 1.37 0.16
N VAL A 14 1.85 1.89 -1.04
CA VAL A 14 2.85 1.40 -1.98
C VAL A 14 3.96 2.42 -2.08
N ALA A 15 5.22 1.96 -2.04
CA ALA A 15 6.38 2.80 -2.31
C ALA A 15 7.23 2.22 -3.44
N LEU A 16 7.67 3.08 -4.36
CA LEU A 16 8.65 2.74 -5.40
C LEU A 16 10.03 3.25 -5.03
N SER A 17 11.05 2.40 -5.19
CA SER A 17 12.45 2.70 -4.88
C SER A 17 12.66 3.33 -3.49
N GLY A 18 11.78 3.00 -2.54
CA GLY A 18 11.80 3.49 -1.16
C GLY A 18 11.43 4.96 -0.95
N THR A 19 11.13 5.75 -1.98
CA THR A 19 10.96 7.21 -1.87
C THR A 19 9.61 7.72 -2.36
N ALA A 20 9.05 7.13 -3.42
CA ALA A 20 7.80 7.60 -4.00
C ALA A 20 6.62 6.83 -3.40
N VAL A 21 5.89 7.44 -2.46
CA VAL A 21 4.87 6.76 -1.65
C VAL A 21 3.47 7.20 -2.02
N ILE A 22 2.60 6.23 -2.30
CA ILE A 22 1.17 6.43 -2.48
C ILE A 22 0.44 5.66 -1.39
N TYR A 23 -0.39 6.39 -0.65
CA TYR A 23 -1.31 5.82 0.32
C TYR A 23 -2.60 5.41 -0.37
N HIS A 24 -3.24 4.34 0.14
CA HIS A 24 -4.61 4.02 -0.22
C HIS A 24 -5.53 5.16 0.24
N ASP A 25 -6.54 5.49 -0.56
CA ASP A 25 -7.44 6.63 -0.30
C ASP A 25 -8.25 6.43 1.00
N ASP A 26 -8.62 5.19 1.30
CA ASP A 26 -9.24 4.81 2.57
C ASP A 26 -8.16 4.75 3.69
N PRO A 27 -8.23 5.61 4.72
CA PRO A 27 -7.27 5.61 5.83
C PRO A 27 -7.42 4.40 6.77
N SER A 28 -8.50 3.63 6.62
CA SER A 28 -8.82 2.39 7.34
C SER A 28 -8.73 1.15 6.45
N ALA A 29 -7.90 1.19 5.40
CA ALA A 29 -7.76 0.12 4.40
C ALA A 29 -7.49 -1.29 4.98
N THR A 30 -6.91 -1.41 6.17
CA THR A 30 -6.73 -2.70 6.87
C THR A 30 -8.03 -3.38 7.32
N GLN A 31 -9.15 -2.65 7.36
CA GLN A 31 -10.48 -3.13 7.74
C GLN A 31 -11.39 -3.43 6.56
N ILE A 32 -10.93 -3.21 5.33
CA ILE A 32 -11.70 -3.54 4.14
C ILE A 32 -11.89 -5.06 4.08
N GLU A 33 -13.15 -5.48 4.13
CA GLU A 33 -13.55 -6.87 3.95
C GLU A 33 -13.61 -7.24 2.45
N GLY A 34 -13.32 -8.49 2.12
CA GLY A 34 -13.34 -9.00 0.75
C GLY A 34 -12.17 -8.58 -0.18
N TRP A 35 -12.04 -9.26 -1.31
CA TRP A 35 -11.10 -8.87 -2.38
C TRP A 35 -11.46 -7.53 -2.99
N THR A 36 -10.56 -6.56 -2.75
CA THR A 36 -10.63 -5.20 -3.24
C THR A 36 -9.42 -4.97 -4.12
N GLU A 37 -9.67 -4.61 -5.37
CA GLU A 37 -8.62 -4.21 -6.30
C GLU A 37 -8.16 -2.81 -5.95
N TRP A 38 -6.84 -2.60 -5.90
CA TRP A 38 -6.26 -1.28 -5.72
C TRP A 38 -5.47 -0.90 -6.97
N VAL A 39 -6.01 0.05 -7.72
CA VAL A 39 -5.41 0.59 -8.93
C VAL A 39 -4.70 1.89 -8.60
N ILE A 40 -3.42 1.96 -8.94
CA ILE A 40 -2.62 3.18 -8.79
C ILE A 40 -2.19 3.63 -10.19
N ASP A 41 -2.61 4.83 -10.59
CA ASP A 41 -2.08 5.45 -11.80
C ASP A 41 -0.60 5.73 -11.59
N LEU A 42 0.25 5.19 -12.48
CA LEU A 42 1.69 5.40 -12.42
C LEU A 42 2.07 6.88 -12.47
N SER A 43 1.23 7.73 -13.08
CA SER A 43 1.43 9.18 -13.10
C SER A 43 1.46 9.81 -11.70
N ALA A 44 0.79 9.19 -10.71
CA ALA A 44 0.77 9.63 -9.32
C ALA A 44 2.17 9.62 -8.68
N PHE A 45 3.06 8.74 -9.15
CA PHE A 45 4.45 8.71 -8.68
C PHE A 45 5.33 9.78 -9.35
N GLY A 46 4.88 10.41 -10.44
CA GLY A 46 5.66 11.41 -11.18
C GLY A 46 6.03 12.64 -10.34
N GLY A 47 5.18 13.03 -9.38
CA GLY A 47 5.45 14.13 -8.46
C GLY A 47 6.63 13.89 -7.50
N PHE A 48 7.09 12.63 -7.37
CA PHE A 48 8.19 12.24 -6.50
C PHE A 48 9.54 12.16 -7.22
N GLY A 49 9.58 12.44 -8.53
CA GLY A 49 10.81 12.38 -9.33
C GLY A 49 11.37 10.97 -9.54
N VAL A 50 10.55 9.92 -9.33
CA VAL A 50 10.97 8.53 -9.57
C VAL A 50 11.10 8.27 -11.07
N ASN A 51 12.15 7.54 -11.46
CA ASN A 51 12.28 7.06 -12.84
C ASN A 51 11.49 5.75 -12.99
N LEU A 52 10.30 5.83 -13.58
CA LEU A 52 9.45 4.65 -13.83
C LEU A 52 10.05 3.64 -14.82
N THR A 53 11.11 4.00 -15.55
CA THR A 53 11.86 3.05 -16.40
C THR A 53 12.98 2.32 -15.63
N ASN A 54 13.24 2.68 -14.37
CA ASN A 54 14.28 2.10 -13.53
C ASN A 54 13.83 2.03 -12.06
N VAL A 55 12.91 1.12 -11.76
CA VAL A 55 12.40 0.86 -10.41
C VAL A 55 13.16 -0.31 -9.81
N ASP A 56 13.82 -0.09 -8.67
CA ASP A 56 14.66 -1.11 -8.02
C ASP A 56 13.88 -1.96 -7.01
N SER A 57 12.80 -1.40 -6.44
CA SER A 57 11.96 -2.09 -5.47
C SER A 57 10.52 -1.56 -5.45
N ILE A 58 9.61 -2.46 -5.06
CA ILE A 58 8.23 -2.15 -4.75
C ILE A 58 7.99 -2.59 -3.30
N THR A 59 7.55 -1.67 -2.47
CA THR A 59 7.19 -1.93 -1.07
C THR A 59 5.69 -1.80 -0.92
N ILE A 60 5.04 -2.81 -0.36
CA ILE A 60 3.68 -2.70 0.18
C ILE A 60 3.82 -2.65 1.70
N GLY A 61 3.30 -1.60 2.33
CA GLY A 61 3.42 -1.40 3.76
C GLY A 61 2.10 -1.01 4.43
N ILE A 62 2.05 -1.23 5.74
CA ILE A 62 0.96 -0.82 6.62
C ILE A 62 1.51 0.24 7.58
N GLY A 63 0.75 1.29 7.83
CA GLY A 63 1.13 2.39 8.70
C GLY A 63 1.85 3.51 7.98
N THR A 64 2.78 4.16 8.69
CA THR A 64 3.52 5.30 8.17
C THR A 64 4.89 4.86 7.65
N GLN A 65 5.23 5.19 6.40
CA GLN A 65 6.52 4.78 5.82
C GLN A 65 7.67 5.32 6.69
N ASN A 66 8.69 4.48 6.92
CA ASN A 66 9.87 4.80 7.73
C ASN A 66 9.57 5.15 9.20
N ALA A 67 8.34 4.96 9.67
CA ALA A 67 7.96 5.15 11.07
C ALA A 67 7.37 3.83 11.60
N PRO A 68 8.21 2.94 12.17
CA PRO A 68 7.84 1.57 12.54
C PRO A 68 6.97 1.48 13.81
N VAL A 69 6.39 2.59 14.28
CA VAL A 69 5.53 2.57 15.48
C VAL A 69 4.21 1.93 15.10
N ALA A 70 4.07 0.63 15.38
CA ALA A 70 2.80 -0.05 15.33
C ALA A 70 1.90 0.51 16.43
N THR A 71 1.07 1.49 16.11
CA THR A 71 -0.02 1.96 16.99
C THR A 71 -1.25 1.06 16.90
N GLY A 72 -1.21 0.02 16.06
CA GLY A 72 -2.32 -0.91 15.80
C GLY A 72 -2.17 -2.28 16.48
N GLY A 73 -3.14 -3.16 16.20
CA GLY A 73 -3.16 -4.56 16.65
C GLY A 73 -2.49 -5.53 15.68
N THR A 74 -2.53 -6.82 15.99
CA THR A 74 -2.01 -7.89 15.13
C THR A 74 -3.10 -8.42 14.21
N GLY A 75 -2.72 -8.79 12.99
CA GLY A 75 -3.63 -9.29 11.97
C GLY A 75 -2.89 -9.93 10.81
N VAL A 76 -3.64 -10.54 9.89
CA VAL A 76 -3.10 -11.14 8.66
C VAL A 76 -3.70 -10.41 7.47
N MET A 77 -2.85 -10.01 6.54
CA MET A 77 -3.23 -9.40 5.27
C MET A 77 -2.74 -10.28 4.11
N TYR A 78 -3.56 -10.38 3.07
CA TYR A 78 -3.25 -11.13 1.85
C TYR A 78 -3.23 -10.18 0.66
N PHE A 79 -2.19 -10.30 -0.16
CA PHE A 79 -1.99 -9.54 -1.40
C PHE A 79 -1.76 -10.53 -2.53
N ASP A 80 -2.36 -10.27 -3.69
CA ASP A 80 -2.26 -11.12 -4.87
C ASP A 80 -2.41 -10.27 -6.15
N ASP A 81 -2.16 -10.86 -7.32
CA ASP A 81 -2.31 -10.24 -8.65
C ASP A 81 -1.56 -8.91 -8.81
N ILE A 82 -0.39 -8.79 -8.20
CA ILE A 82 0.49 -7.63 -8.34
C ILE A 82 1.03 -7.58 -9.77
N ARG A 83 0.49 -6.67 -10.57
CA ARG A 83 0.80 -6.57 -12.00
C ARG A 83 0.80 -5.13 -12.48
N LEU A 84 1.61 -4.89 -13.51
CA LEU A 84 1.44 -3.75 -14.40
C LEU A 84 0.47 -4.13 -15.51
N TYR A 85 -0.48 -3.26 -15.83
CA TYR A 85 -1.42 -3.46 -16.93
C TYR A 85 -1.66 -2.13 -17.66
N ARG A 86 -2.29 -2.21 -18.83
CA ARG A 86 -2.48 -1.08 -19.75
C ARG A 86 -3.94 -0.96 -20.17
#